data_AF-A0A2M7FPZ0-F1
#
_entry.id   AF-A0A2M7FPZ0-F1
#
_cell.length_a   1.000
_cell.length_b   1.000
_cell.length_c   1.000
_cell.angle_alpha   90.00
_cell.angle_beta   90.00
_cell.angle_gamma   90.00
#
_symmetry.space_group_name_H-M   'P 1'
#
loop_
_entity.id
_entity.type
_entity.pdbx_description
1 polymer ?
#
loop_
_entity_poly.entity_id
_entity_poly.type
_entity_poly.pdbx_seq_one_letter_code
_entity_poly.pdbx_strand_id
1 'polypeptide(L)' 'MFIGNYYHTLDEKNRVSVPVSFRTELTSGSVITKGLDGCLFIFTSESWNKLVEKLETLPLTSKPAR' A
#
# COMPACT_ATOMS: atom_id res chain seq x y z
N MET A 1 1.71 0.35 -12.88
CA MET A 1 0.50 1.15 -12.69
C MET A 1 -0.64 0.24 -12.24
N PHE A 2 -1.17 0.45 -11.03
CA PHE A 2 -2.27 -0.35 -10.48
C PHE A 2 -3.63 0.25 -10.86
N ILE A 3 -4.31 -0.31 -11.85
CA ILE A 3 -5.65 0.11 -12.28
C ILE A 3 -6.52 -1.12 -12.47
N GLY A 4 -7.77 -1.03 -12.00
CA GLY A 4 -8.78 -2.07 -12.13
C GLY A 4 -9.39 -2.48 -10.79
N ASN A 5 -10.57 -3.10 -10.84
CA ASN A 5 -11.26 -3.64 -9.68
C ASN A 5 -11.29 -5.16 -9.79
N TYR A 6 -10.91 -5.86 -8.72
CA TYR A 6 -10.83 -7.31 -8.66
C TYR A 6 -11.49 -7.78 -7.37
N TYR A 7 -12.37 -8.77 -7.47
CA TYR A 7 -13.01 -9.40 -6.32
C TYR A 7 -12.22 -10.64 -5.93
N HIS A 8 -11.84 -10.72 -4.66
CA HIS A 8 -11.11 -11.85 -4.09
C HIS A 8 -11.73 -12.27 -2.76
N THR A 9 -11.67 -13.56 -2.48
CA THR A 9 -12.01 -14.12 -1.17
C THR A 9 -10.73 -14.28 -0.36
N LEU A 10 -10.82 -14.06 0.95
CA LEU A 10 -9.76 -14.40 1.89
C LEU A 10 -9.66 -15.91 2.02
N ASP A 11 -8.44 -16.44 1.97
CA ASP A 11 -8.22 -17.85 2.27
C ASP A 11 -8.25 -18.13 3.78
N GLU A 12 -8.25 -19.40 4.15
CA GLU A 12 -8.28 -19.87 5.56
C GLU A 12 -7.08 -19.38 6.40
N LYS A 13 -6.04 -18.84 5.75
CA LYS A 13 -4.83 -18.32 6.38
C LYS A 13 -4.73 -16.80 6.28
N ASN A 14 -5.85 -16.12 6.01
CA ASN A 14 -5.94 -14.66 5.86
C ASN A 14 -5.08 -14.10 4.71
N ARG A 15 -4.90 -14.84 3.61
CA ARG A 15 -4.18 -14.39 2.42
C ARG A 15 -5.15 -14.03 1.31
N VAL A 16 -4.76 -13.06 0.50
CA VAL A 16 -5.45 -12.64 -0.72
C VAL A 16 -4.52 -12.87 -1.90
N SER A 17 -5.05 -13.49 -2.96
CA SER A 17 -4.27 -13.71 -4.18
C SER A 17 -4.19 -12.44 -5.00
N VAL A 18 -2.96 -11.97 -5.25
CA VAL A 18 -2.73 -10.78 -6.07
C VAL A 18 -2.93 -11.10 -7.57
N PRO A 19 -3.68 -10.27 -8.32
CA PRO A 19 -3.83 -10.38 -9.77
C PRO A 19 -2.49 -10.44 -10.51
N VAL A 20 -2.41 -11.25 -11.56
CA VAL A 20 -1.17 -11.51 -12.30
C VAL A 20 -0.53 -10.22 -12.84
N SER A 21 -1.36 -9.27 -13.31
CA SER A 21 -0.94 -7.95 -13.81
C SER A 21 -0.15 -7.13 -12.79
N PHE A 22 -0.37 -7.36 -11.50
CA PHE A 22 0.25 -6.59 -10.41
C PHE A 22 1.46 -7.28 -9.79
N ARG A 23 1.66 -8.58 -10.06
CA ARG A 23 2.75 -9.36 -9.45
C ARG A 23 4.12 -8.84 -9.84
N THR A 24 4.31 -8.46 -11.10
CA THR A 24 5.60 -7.96 -11.61
C THR A 24 6.08 -6.74 -10.82
N GLU A 25 5.17 -5.83 -10.48
CA GLU A 25 5.49 -4.60 -9.75
C GLU A 25 5.69 -4.84 -8.24
N LEU A 26 5.13 -5.91 -7.69
CA LEU A 26 5.20 -6.24 -6.25
C LEU A 26 6.29 -7.27 -5.90
N THR A 27 6.95 -7.87 -6.90
CA THR A 27 7.94 -8.94 -6.71
C THR A 27 9.20 -8.46 -5.97
N SER A 28 9.61 -7.20 -6.18
CA SER A 28 10.77 -6.59 -5.53
C SER A 28 10.53 -6.19 -4.07
N GLY A 29 9.33 -6.42 -3.55
CA GLY A 29 8.91 -6.07 -2.20
C GLY A 29 7.74 -5.11 -2.19
N SER A 30 6.91 -5.25 -1.17
CA SER A 30 5.70 -4.47 -0.99
C SER A 30 5.47 -4.17 0.48
N VAL A 31 4.88 -3.01 0.77
CA VAL A 31 4.49 -2.59 2.11
C VAL A 31 2.98 -2.49 2.17
N ILE A 32 2.38 -3.05 3.23
CA ILE A 32 0.94 -2.96 3.49
C ILE A 32 0.73 -2.04 4.69
N THR A 33 -0.19 -1.09 4.57
CA THR A 33 -0.58 -0.19 5.67
C THR A 33 -2.09 -0.09 5.81
N LYS A 34 -2.54 0.41 6.97
CA LYS A 34 -3.94 0.77 7.16
C LYS A 34 -4.23 2.03 6.35
N GLY A 35 -5.18 1.92 5.43
CA GLY A 35 -5.72 3.03 4.65
C GLY A 35 -6.90 3.69 5.35
N LEU A 36 -7.59 4.53 4.59
CA LEU A 36 -8.82 5.19 5.02
C LEU A 36 -10.00 4.22 4.98
N ASP A 37 -11.06 4.55 5.73
CA ASP A 37 -12.35 3.84 5.69
C ASP A 37 -12.24 2.33 5.96
N GLY A 38 -11.30 1.92 6.81
CA GLY A 38 -11.07 0.51 7.15
C GLY A 38 -10.44 -0.32 6.03
N CYS A 39 -9.92 0.32 4.99
CA CYS A 39 -9.23 -0.35 3.89
C CYS A 39 -7.76 -0.62 4.22
N LEU A 40 -7.14 -1.50 3.45
CA LEU A 40 -5.69 -1.69 3.44
C LEU A 40 -5.12 -1.11 2.14
N PHE A 41 -4.00 -0.40 2.25
CA PHE A 41 -3.24 0.09 1.10
C PHE A 41 -1.98 -0.75 0.92
N ILE A 42 -1.62 -0.98 -0.33
CA ILE A 42 -0.41 -1.70 -0.72
C ILE A 42 0.44 -0.76 -1.57
N PHE A 43 1.70 -0.63 -1.18
CA PHE A 43 2.70 0.17 -1.88
C PHE A 43 3.83 -0.75 -2.36
N THR A 44 4.45 -0.39 -3.49
CA THR A 44 5.74 -0.98 -3.86
C THR A 44 6.80 -0.41 -2.93
N SER A 45 7.92 -1.11 -2.75
CA SER A 45 9.04 -0.59 -1.96
C SER A 45 9.49 0.80 -2.42
N GLU A 46 9.49 1.04 -3.74
CA GLU A 46 9.88 2.34 -4.30
C GLU A 46 8.88 3.46 -3.96
N SER A 47 7.57 3.22 -4.14
CA SER A 47 6.56 4.24 -3.86
C SER A 47 6.42 4.52 -2.36
N TRP A 48 6.62 3.50 -1.53
CA TRP A 48 6.70 3.65 -0.10
C TRP A 48 7.84 4.55 0.33
N ASN A 49 9.06 4.32 -0.17
CA ASN A 49 10.22 5.15 0.17
C ASN A 49 10.00 6.62 -0.21
N LYS A 50 9.44 6.89 -1.40
CA LYS A 50 9.09 8.26 -1.83
C LYS A 50 8.06 8.91 -0.90
N LEU A 51 7.10 8.12 -0.40
CA LEU A 51 6.09 8.62 0.52
C LEU A 51 6.71 8.93 1.89
N VAL A 52 7.57 8.06 2.40
CA VAL A 52 8.30 8.28 3.67
C VAL A 52 9.20 9.51 3.58
N GLU A 53 9.98 9.66 2.51
CA GLU A 53 10.84 10.82 2.30
C GLU A 53 10.03 12.13 2.30
N LYS A 54 8.87 12.13 1.62
CA LYS A 54 7.96 13.27 1.65
C LYS A 54 7.42 13.56 3.05
N LEU A 55 7.12 12.52 3.83
CA LEU A 55 6.67 12.68 5.22
C LEU A 55 7.77 13.23 6.13
N GLU A 56 9.02 12.80 5.96
CA GLU A 56 10.17 13.30 6.74
C GLU A 56 10.42 14.79 6.49
N THR A 57 10.15 15.28 5.29
CA THR A 57 10.30 16.71 4.97
C THR A 57 9.19 17.60 5.53
N LEU A 58 8.10 17.03 6.04
CA LEU A 58 6.99 17.81 6.59
C LEU A 58 7.31 18.25 8.02
N PRO A 59 7.10 19.53 8.37
CA PRO A 59 7.30 20.00 9.74
C PRO A 59 6.34 19.28 10.69
N LEU A 60 6.91 18.61 11.70
CA LEU A 60 6.23 17.90 12.79
C LEU A 60 5.24 18.77 13.58
N THR A 61 5.25 20.09 13.37
CA THR A 61 4.47 21.09 14.11
C THR A 61 3.14 21.49 13.45
N SER A 62 2.77 20.89 12.31
CA SER A 62 1.46 21.14 11.71
C SER A 62 0.35 20.28 12.37
N LYS A 63 -0.62 20.97 12.97
CA LYS A 63 -1.64 20.43 13.87
C LYS A 63 -2.69 19.43 13.32
N PRO A 64 -2.86 19.11 12.01
CA PRO A 64 -3.87 18.12 11.61
C PRO A 64 -3.29 16.72 11.33
N ALA A 65 -2.08 16.41 11.80
CA ALA A 65 -1.41 15.11 11.59
C ALA A 65 -1.43 14.22 12.85
N ARG A 66 -2.53 14.22 13.61
CA ARG A 66 -2.77 13.29 14.72
C ARG A 66 -4.12 12.60 14.56
#